data_AF-A0A6V8P0N3-F1
#
_entry.id   AF-A0A6V8P0N3-F1
#
_cell.length_a   1.000
_cell.length_b   1.000
_cell.length_c   1.000
_cell.angle_alpha   90.00
_cell.angle_beta   90.00
_cell.angle_gamma   90.00
#
_symmetry.space_group_name_H-M   'P 1'
#
loop_
_entity.id
_entity.type
_entity.pdbx_description
1 polymer ?
#
loop_
_entity_poly.entity_id
_entity_poly.type
_entity_poly.pdbx_seq_one_letter_code
_entity_poly.pdbx_strand_id
1 'polypeptide(L)'
;MFPSSNRLWQLASLVILIALVAVACVPPVEEVPAPVEPVEPVEPVEPPEPVERKLKAAWIYVGPIGDLGWTHAHNEGRLYVEELFPWLETV
;
A
#
# COMPACT_ATOMS: atom_id res chain seq x y z
N MET A 1 37.41 -38.72 -1.22
CA MET A 1 37.07 -37.67 -0.24
C MET A 1 35.64 -37.20 -0.54
N PHE A 2 34.63 -37.87 0.01
CA PHE A 2 33.22 -37.53 -0.24
C PHE A 2 32.80 -36.41 0.74
N PRO A 3 32.34 -35.24 0.27
CA PRO A 3 31.86 -34.19 1.17
C PRO A 3 30.59 -34.68 1.88
N SER A 4 30.51 -34.48 3.20
CA SER A 4 29.36 -34.91 4.01
C SER A 4 28.06 -34.26 3.51
N SER A 5 26.98 -35.05 3.48
CA SER A 5 25.64 -34.65 2.99
C SER A 5 25.12 -33.34 3.60
N ASN A 6 25.54 -33.01 4.82
CA ASN A 6 25.18 -31.77 5.50
C ASN A 6 25.80 -30.53 4.85
N ARG A 7 26.99 -30.63 4.25
CA ARG A 7 27.63 -29.48 3.57
C ARG A 7 26.90 -29.12 2.27
N LEU A 8 26.42 -30.12 1.53
CA LEU A 8 25.62 -29.90 0.33
C LEU A 8 24.26 -29.27 0.67
N TRP A 9 23.62 -29.72 1.74
CA TRP A 9 22.39 -29.10 2.26
C TRP A 9 22.62 -27.67 2.77
N GLN A 10 23.70 -27.41 3.49
CA GLN A 10 24.07 -26.07 3.95
C GLN A 10 24.33 -25.11 2.79
N LEU A 11 25.03 -25.56 1.74
CA LEU A 11 25.25 -24.75 0.54
C LEU A 11 23.95 -24.52 -0.23
N ALA A 12 23.09 -25.53 -0.35
CA ALA A 12 21.78 -25.37 -0.98
C ALA A 12 20.88 -24.37 -0.23
N SER A 13 20.83 -24.46 1.12
CA SER A 13 20.09 -23.49 1.95
C SER A 13 20.66 -22.07 1.84
N LEU A 14 21.99 -21.92 1.79
CA LEU A 14 22.64 -20.62 1.63
C LEU A 14 22.34 -19.99 0.26
N VAL A 15 22.35 -20.79 -0.81
CA VAL A 15 22.02 -20.33 -2.17
C VAL A 15 20.55 -19.89 -2.27
N ILE A 16 19.62 -20.63 -1.63
CA ILE A 16 18.20 -20.26 -1.58
C ILE A 16 17.99 -18.93 -0.83
N LEU A 17 18.68 -18.74 0.30
CA LEU A 17 18.62 -17.48 1.05
C LEU A 17 19.18 -16.30 0.27
N ILE A 18 20.30 -16.47 -0.43
CA ILE A 18 20.90 -15.42 -1.26
C ILE A 18 19.98 -15.07 -2.44
N ALA A 19 19.35 -16.07 -3.08
CA ALA A 19 18.40 -15.85 -4.16
C ALA A 19 17.15 -15.06 -3.69
N LEU A 20 16.66 -15.32 -2.47
CA LEU A 20 15.56 -14.56 -1.88
C LEU A 20 15.90 -13.08 -1.65
N VAL A 21 17.13 -12.78 -1.24
CA VAL A 21 17.59 -11.39 -1.02
C VAL A 21 17.74 -10.62 -2.35
N ALA A 22 18.11 -11.30 -3.44
CA ALA A 22 18.33 -10.65 -4.73
C ALA A 22 17.05 -10.13 -5.42
N VAL A 23 15.86 -10.61 -5.02
CA VAL A 23 14.57 -10.18 -5.59
C VAL A 23 14.12 -8.80 -5.07
N ALA A 24 14.72 -8.30 -3.98
CA ALA A 24 14.29 -7.05 -3.32
C ALA A 24 14.88 -5.76 -3.93
N CYS A 25 15.76 -5.83 -4.93
CA CYS A 25 16.50 -4.67 -5.46
C CYS A 25 16.06 -4.22 -6.86
N VAL A 26 14.77 -4.33 -7.19
CA VAL A 26 14.23 -3.72 -8.43
C VAL A 26 13.63 -2.36 -8.09
N PRO A 27 14.22 -1.23 -8.55
CA PRO A 27 13.61 0.08 -8.39
C PRO A 27 12.37 0.22 -9.30
N PRO A 28 11.33 0.95 -8.86
CA PRO A 28 10.15 1.23 -9.68
C PRO A 28 10.52 1.99 -10.95
N VAL A 29 9.95 1.57 -12.09
CA VAL A 29 10.00 2.34 -13.34
C VAL A 29 8.98 3.46 -13.22
N GLU A 30 9.47 4.71 -13.16
CA GLU A 30 8.63 5.89 -13.31
C GLU A 30 8.17 6.01 -14.77
N GLU A 31 6.88 5.80 -15.01
CA GLU A 31 6.25 6.19 -16.27
C GLU A 31 6.02 7.70 -16.25
N VAL A 32 6.76 8.41 -17.10
CA VAL A 32 6.57 9.83 -17.36
C VAL A 32 5.48 9.98 -18.43
N PRO A 33 4.27 10.46 -18.11
CA PRO A 33 3.32 10.82 -19.15
C PRO A 33 3.76 12.10 -19.87
N ALA A 34 3.63 12.07 -21.20
CA ALA A 34 4.05 13.11 -22.11
C ALA A 34 3.25 14.43 -21.96
N PRO A 35 3.82 15.58 -22.39
CA PRO A 35 3.18 16.89 -22.29
C PRO A 35 1.90 17.02 -23.12
N VAL A 36 0.86 17.60 -22.53
CA VAL A 36 -0.44 17.91 -23.16
C VAL A 36 -0.35 19.25 -23.92
N GLU A 37 -0.89 19.28 -25.14
CA GLU A 37 -0.92 20.45 -26.02
C GLU A 37 -1.81 21.60 -25.48
N PRO A 38 -1.57 22.87 -25.87
CA PRO A 38 -2.21 24.03 -25.26
C PRO A 38 -3.68 24.18 -25.66
N VAL A 39 -4.55 24.36 -24.65
CA VAL A 39 -5.97 24.70 -24.81
C VAL A 39 -6.13 26.22 -24.74
N GLU A 40 -6.99 26.76 -25.61
CA GLU A 40 -7.28 28.19 -25.80
C GLU A 40 -7.81 28.90 -24.53
N PRO A 41 -7.66 30.25 -24.42
CA PRO A 41 -7.86 30.97 -23.16
C PRO A 41 -9.33 30.98 -22.70
N VAL A 42 -9.57 30.41 -21.52
CA VAL A 42 -10.83 30.54 -20.76
C VAL A 42 -10.64 31.62 -19.70
N GLU A 43 -11.65 32.48 -19.55
CA GLU A 43 -11.68 33.65 -18.66
C GLU A 43 -11.29 33.32 -17.19
N PRO A 44 -10.67 34.25 -16.43
CA PRO A 44 -10.17 33.95 -15.09
C PRO A 44 -11.31 33.67 -14.10
N VAL A 45 -11.53 32.39 -13.81
CA VAL A 45 -12.31 31.95 -12.64
C VAL A 45 -11.38 32.04 -11.44
N GLU A 46 -11.76 32.83 -10.43
CA GLU A 46 -11.02 32.92 -9.16
C GLU A 46 -10.82 31.50 -8.59
N PRO A 47 -9.59 31.12 -8.20
CA PRO A 47 -9.34 29.79 -7.65
C PRO A 47 -10.21 29.57 -6.42
N PRO A 48 -10.99 28.47 -6.32
CA PRO A 48 -11.74 28.20 -5.12
C PRO A 48 -10.75 28.05 -3.96
N GLU A 49 -10.98 28.77 -2.86
CA GLU A 49 -10.21 28.55 -1.65
C GLU A 49 -10.27 27.07 -1.28
N PRO A 50 -9.15 26.44 -0.87
CA PRO A 50 -9.12 25.02 -0.55
C PRO A 50 -10.00 24.77 0.67
N VAL A 51 -11.24 24.36 0.43
CA VAL A 51 -12.12 23.85 1.47
C VAL A 51 -11.50 22.56 1.98
N GLU A 52 -11.08 22.52 3.24
CA GLU A 52 -10.71 21.28 3.94
C GLU A 52 -11.96 20.37 4.05
N ARG A 53 -12.27 19.64 2.98
CA ARG A 53 -13.42 18.76 2.91
C ARG A 53 -13.12 17.48 3.69
N LYS A 54 -13.60 17.41 4.93
CA LYS A 54 -13.62 16.15 5.69
C LYS A 54 -14.60 15.18 5.05
N LEU A 55 -14.21 13.91 4.92
CA LEU A 55 -15.05 12.82 4.45
C LEU A 55 -15.56 12.02 5.66
N LYS A 56 -16.88 11.85 5.79
CA LYS A 56 -17.47 10.93 6.77
C LYS A 56 -17.81 9.61 6.10
N ALA A 57 -17.36 8.50 6.69
CA ALA A 57 -17.64 7.15 6.19
C ALA A 57 -18.03 6.21 7.33
N ALA A 58 -19.01 5.33 7.09
CA ALA A 58 -19.51 4.39 8.09
C ALA A 58 -19.05 2.95 7.77
N TRP A 59 -18.68 2.19 8.80
CA TRP A 59 -18.37 0.76 8.67
C TRP A 59 -19.49 -0.08 9.25
N ILE A 60 -20.15 -0.84 8.36
CA ILE A 60 -21.21 -1.77 8.76
C ILE A 60 -20.63 -3.17 8.92
N TYR A 61 -20.74 -3.70 10.12
CA TYR A 61 -20.23 -5.03 10.48
C TYR A 61 -21.35 -6.06 10.52
N VAL A 62 -21.05 -7.28 10.06
CA VAL A 62 -21.98 -8.43 10.12
C VAL A 62 -21.84 -9.20 11.43
N GLY A 63 -20.64 -9.19 12.04
CA GLY A 63 -20.33 -9.85 13.31
C GLY A 63 -19.76 -8.88 14.36
N PRO A 64 -19.36 -9.39 15.54
CA PRO A 64 -18.65 -8.59 16.53
C PRO A 64 -17.20 -8.33 16.10
N ILE A 65 -16.66 -7.14 16.41
CA ILE A 65 -15.26 -6.77 16.08
C ILE A 65 -14.24 -7.75 16.69
N GLY A 66 -14.58 -8.40 17.81
CA GLY A 66 -13.73 -9.41 18.47
C GLY A 66 -13.80 -10.81 17.86
N ASP A 67 -14.31 -10.98 16.64
CA ASP A 67 -14.42 -12.30 15.98
C ASP A 67 -13.08 -12.91 15.56
N LEU A 68 -11.98 -12.16 15.65
CA LEU A 68 -10.63 -12.54 15.18
C LEU A 68 -10.63 -13.06 13.72
N GLY A 69 -11.60 -12.61 12.93
CA GLY A 69 -11.83 -13.06 11.56
C GLY A 69 -12.14 -11.88 10.65
N TRP A 70 -13.23 -12.01 9.89
CA TRP A 70 -13.61 -11.02 8.87
C TRP A 70 -13.92 -9.65 9.46
N THR A 71 -14.73 -9.59 10.53
CA THR A 71 -15.10 -8.30 11.12
C THR A 71 -13.90 -7.63 11.75
N HIS A 72 -13.06 -8.40 12.45
CA HIS A 72 -11.83 -7.91 13.05
C HIS A 72 -10.90 -7.31 11.98
N ALA A 73 -10.61 -8.03 10.90
CA ALA A 73 -9.77 -7.54 9.82
C ALA A 73 -10.32 -6.26 9.16
N HIS A 74 -11.64 -6.17 8.99
CA HIS A 74 -12.29 -4.96 8.48
C HIS A 74 -12.15 -3.76 9.44
N ASN A 75 -12.19 -4.00 10.76
CA ASN A 75 -11.95 -2.96 11.74
C ASN A 75 -10.48 -2.49 11.75
N GLU A 76 -9.51 -3.41 11.68
CA GLU A 76 -8.09 -3.05 11.58
C GLU A 76 -7.83 -2.21 10.32
N GLY A 77 -8.43 -2.58 9.19
CA GLY A 77 -8.37 -1.79 7.95
C GLY A 77 -8.99 -0.40 8.10
N ARG A 78 -10.13 -0.26 8.81
CA ARG A 78 -10.75 1.04 9.12
C ARG A 78 -9.79 1.93 9.93
N LEU A 79 -9.21 1.39 10.99
CA LEU A 79 -8.27 2.12 11.85
C LEU A 79 -7.03 2.57 11.07
N TYR A 80 -6.51 1.72 10.20
CA TYR A 80 -5.36 2.05 9.37
C TYR A 80 -5.63 3.25 8.44
N VAL A 81 -6.78 3.28 7.76
CA VAL A 81 -7.11 4.41 6.87
C VAL A 81 -7.47 5.67 7.63
N GLU A 82 -8.08 5.55 8.81
CA GLU A 82 -8.35 6.68 9.70
C GLU A 82 -7.06 7.35 10.20
N GLU A 83 -6.03 6.57 10.50
CA GLU A 83 -4.70 7.09 10.84
C GLU A 83 -4.01 7.74 9.63
N LEU A 84 -4.11 7.12 8.45
CA LEU A 84 -3.43 7.58 7.24
C LEU A 84 -4.01 8.88 6.66
N PHE A 85 -5.32 9.10 6.83
CA PHE A 85 -6.04 10.22 6.21
C PHE A 85 -6.63 11.16 7.27
N PRO A 86 -5.96 12.28 7.59
CA PRO A 86 -6.43 13.25 8.60
C PRO A 86 -7.79 13.90 8.30
N TRP A 87 -8.23 13.81 7.05
CA TRP A 87 -9.52 14.31 6.58
C TRP A 87 -10.64 13.25 6.63
N LEU A 88 -10.34 11.99 6.96
CA LEU A 88 -11.31 10.91 7.08
C LEU A 88 -11.83 10.83 8.51
N GLU A 89 -13.15 10.86 8.67
CA GLU A 89 -13.85 10.59 9.93
C GLU A 89 -14.65 9.29 9.76
N THR A 90 -14.38 8.29 10.59
CA THR A 90 -15.07 7.00 10.52
C THR A 90 -16.09 6.84 11.65
N VAL A 91 -17.19 6.13 11.40
CA VAL A 91 -18.25 5.80 12.38
C VAL A 91 -18.68 4.35 12.31
#